data_AF-A0AAD8VC41-F1
#
_entry.id   AF-A0AAD8VC41-F1
#
_cell.length_a   1.000
_cell.length_b   1.000
_cell.length_c   1.000
_cell.angle_alpha   90.00
_cell.angle_beta   90.00
_cell.angle_gamma   90.00
#
_symmetry.space_group_name_H-M   'P 1'
#
loop_
_entity.id
_entity.type
_entity.pdbx_description
1 polymer ?
#
loop_
_entity_poly.entity_id
_entity_poly.type
_entity_poly.pdbx_seq_one_letter_code
_entity_poly.pdbx_strand_id
1 'polypeptide(L)'
;MPTFLSSIVMPTVSLVAVYHTDVPIVLPRSVSEYEPHPLTVLSHLATSILRLSSLRQEIERQRARNRSLQEPEWGLGEGREGVLVGLKGDTKSGDYHGVVVEMEIRRRSGRSMAENFVVSPQVGQSITTTSAKGSKIFLLSEHPVFASSGGSGATGFGDGEDDEPESTFNLGLTEKQRRDREGIVLPYFDAQTDIGAGEGGRILYEMGREDDFDDEEDEI
;
A
#
# COMPACT_ATOMS: atom_id res chain seq x y z
N MET A 1 10.68 -26.28 10.55
CA MET A 1 10.66 -24.90 11.08
C MET A 1 9.54 -24.65 12.11
N PRO A 2 8.27 -25.04 11.89
CA PRO A 2 7.19 -24.75 12.84
C PRO A 2 7.39 -25.41 14.22
N THR A 3 7.91 -26.64 14.24
CA THR A 3 8.25 -27.39 15.46
C THR A 3 9.29 -26.68 16.33
N PHE A 4 10.29 -26.06 15.71
CA PHE A 4 11.32 -25.29 16.40
C PHE A 4 10.73 -24.03 17.06
N LEU A 5 9.94 -23.26 16.31
CA LEU A 5 9.31 -22.05 16.85
C LEU A 5 8.37 -22.39 18.02
N SER A 6 7.56 -23.44 17.87
CA SER A 6 6.67 -23.88 18.96
C SER A 6 7.41 -24.28 20.24
N SER A 7 8.66 -24.73 20.16
CA SER A 7 9.46 -25.09 21.34
C SER A 7 10.00 -23.87 22.11
N ILE A 8 10.05 -22.69 21.46
CA ILE A 8 10.63 -21.46 22.01
C ILE A 8 9.55 -20.47 22.41
N VAL A 9 8.38 -20.51 21.77
CA VAL A 9 7.26 -19.62 22.09
C VAL A 9 6.71 -19.97 23.47
N MET A 10 6.98 -19.10 24.44
CA MET A 10 6.45 -19.15 25.81
C MET A 10 5.82 -17.80 26.14
N PRO A 11 4.82 -17.71 27.05
CA PRO A 11 4.14 -16.45 27.38
C PRO A 11 5.06 -15.33 27.89
N THR A 12 6.24 -15.67 28.40
CA THR A 12 7.23 -14.74 28.96
C THR A 12 8.33 -14.35 27.97
N VAL A 13 8.36 -14.94 26.77
CA VAL A 13 9.44 -14.77 25.79
C VAL A 13 8.93 -13.97 24.60
N SER A 14 9.62 -12.87 24.27
CA SER A 14 9.44 -12.16 23.00
C SER A 14 10.54 -12.59 22.03
N LEU A 15 10.14 -13.17 20.90
CA LEU A 15 11.07 -13.61 19.86
C LEU A 15 11.25 -12.52 18.80
N VAL A 16 12.49 -12.11 18.57
CA VAL A 16 12.87 -11.24 17.46
C VAL A 16 13.77 -12.04 16.54
N ALA A 17 13.35 -12.22 15.29
CA ALA A 17 14.10 -12.95 14.27
C ALA A 17 14.37 -12.05 13.06
N VAL A 18 15.54 -12.23 12.45
CA VAL A 18 15.94 -11.52 11.23
C VAL A 18 15.99 -12.53 10.09
N TYR A 19 15.30 -12.22 9.00
CA TYR A 19 15.32 -13.01 7.78
C TYR A 19 15.91 -12.16 6.65
N HIS A 20 16.90 -12.71 5.94
CA HIS A 20 17.52 -12.05 4.79
C HIS A 20 16.82 -12.49 3.50
N THR A 21 16.19 -11.55 2.79
CA THR A 21 15.58 -11.77 1.47
C THR A 21 16.60 -12.00 0.37
N ASP A 22 17.80 -11.46 0.55
CA ASP A 22 18.83 -11.41 -0.50
C ASP A 22 19.74 -12.65 -0.52
N VAL A 23 19.48 -13.61 0.36
CA VAL A 23 20.24 -14.86 0.44
C VAL A 23 19.39 -15.99 -0.14
N PRO A 24 19.75 -16.55 -1.30
CA PRO A 24 19.00 -17.67 -1.86
C PRO A 24 19.09 -18.88 -0.94
N ILE A 25 17.94 -19.43 -0.56
CA ILE A 25 17.88 -20.65 0.25
C ILE A 25 18.00 -21.84 -0.70
N VAL A 26 19.01 -22.67 -0.46
CA VAL A 26 19.09 -23.99 -1.09
C VAL A 26 18.17 -24.93 -0.33
N LEU A 27 16.98 -25.17 -0.87
CA LEU A 27 16.03 -26.11 -0.28
C LEU A 27 16.56 -27.56 -0.47
N PRO A 28 16.51 -28.40 0.58
CA PRO A 28 16.82 -29.81 0.45
C PRO A 28 15.93 -30.48 -0.60
N ARG A 29 16.45 -31.49 -1.31
CA ARG A 29 15.68 -32.26 -2.31
C ARG A 29 14.48 -33.02 -1.74
N SER A 30 14.37 -33.10 -0.42
CA SER A 30 13.26 -33.73 0.30
C SER A 30 12.08 -32.79 0.54
N VAL A 31 12.19 -31.49 0.21
CA VAL A 31 11.09 -30.53 0.36
C VAL A 31 10.06 -30.79 -0.73
N SER A 32 8.79 -30.91 -0.33
CA SER A 32 7.67 -31.08 -1.24
C SER A 32 7.37 -29.76 -1.96
N GLU A 33 6.98 -29.83 -3.23
CA GLU A 33 6.55 -28.64 -4.01
C GLU A 33 5.31 -27.97 -3.43
N TYR A 34 4.53 -28.71 -2.63
CA TYR A 34 3.35 -28.19 -1.93
C TYR A 34 3.68 -27.54 -0.58
N GLU A 35 4.93 -27.60 -0.13
CA GLU A 35 5.33 -26.96 1.12
C GLU A 35 5.58 -25.45 0.88
N PRO A 36 4.95 -24.56 1.66
CA PRO A 36 5.14 -23.13 1.49
C PRO A 36 6.59 -22.72 1.78
N HIS A 37 7.06 -21.71 1.05
CA HIS A 37 8.38 -21.15 1.25
C HIS A 37 8.59 -20.70 2.72
N PRO A 38 9.79 -20.87 3.32
CA PRO A 38 10.03 -20.53 4.73
C PRO A 38 9.65 -19.09 5.09
N LEU A 39 9.88 -18.13 4.20
CA LEU A 39 9.46 -16.75 4.38
C LEU A 39 7.94 -16.62 4.55
N THR A 40 7.15 -17.34 3.73
CA THR A 40 5.69 -17.35 3.80
C THR A 40 5.21 -17.90 5.14
N VAL A 41 5.82 -18.98 5.63
CA VAL A 41 5.51 -19.56 6.94
C VAL A 41 5.85 -18.59 8.06
N LEU A 42 7.02 -17.95 8.02
CA LEU A 42 7.45 -16.97 9.02
C LEU A 42 6.54 -15.73 9.02
N SER A 43 6.21 -15.20 7.86
CA SER A 43 5.26 -14.09 7.73
C SER A 43 3.86 -14.48 8.19
N HIS A 44 3.43 -15.73 8.01
CA HIS A 44 2.14 -16.19 8.52
C HIS A 44 2.14 -16.29 10.06
N LEU A 45 3.23 -16.77 10.67
CA LEU A 45 3.32 -16.92 12.14
C LEU A 45 3.67 -15.62 12.88
N ALA A 46 4.26 -14.65 12.20
CA ALA A 46 4.68 -13.40 12.81
C ALA A 46 3.50 -12.54 13.29
N THR A 47 3.64 -11.96 14.47
CA THR A 47 2.69 -10.97 15.03
C THR A 47 3.01 -9.54 14.60
N SER A 48 4.29 -9.27 14.35
CA SER A 48 4.80 -8.01 13.83
C SER A 48 5.85 -8.31 12.77
N ILE A 49 5.72 -7.68 11.61
CA ILE A 49 6.66 -7.79 10.50
C ILE A 49 7.25 -6.41 10.26
N LEU A 50 8.58 -6.33 10.29
CA LEU A 50 9.33 -5.11 9.99
C LEU A 50 10.16 -5.38 8.74
N ARG A 51 9.77 -4.78 7.61
CA ARG A 51 10.51 -4.84 6.35
C ARG A 51 11.41 -3.62 6.26
N LEU A 52 12.70 -3.85 6.04
CA LEU A 52 13.71 -2.81 5.96
C LEU A 52 14.07 -2.56 4.51
N SER A 53 14.04 -1.30 4.09
CA SER A 53 14.54 -0.86 2.79
C SER A 53 15.42 0.37 2.94
N SER A 54 16.33 0.61 1.99
CA SER A 54 17.18 1.80 2.04
C SER A 54 16.36 3.03 1.65
N LEU A 55 16.47 4.11 2.44
CA LEU A 55 15.80 5.39 2.11
C LEU A 55 16.19 5.90 0.72
N ARG A 56 17.46 5.72 0.33
CA ARG A 56 17.94 6.09 -1.00
C ARG A 56 17.20 5.34 -2.11
N GLN A 57 17.01 4.04 -1.93
CA GLN A 57 16.32 3.20 -2.92
C GLN A 57 14.87 3.65 -3.07
N GLU A 58 14.18 3.88 -1.95
CA GLU A 58 12.77 4.29 -2.00
C GLU A 58 12.60 5.71 -2.59
N ILE A 59 13.54 6.63 -2.33
CA ILE A 59 13.56 7.96 -2.97
C ILE A 59 13.69 7.84 -4.49
N GLU A 60 14.57 6.97 -4.99
CA GLU A 60 14.74 6.77 -6.43
C GLU A 60 13.51 6.10 -7.07
N ARG A 61 12.87 5.13 -6.38
CA ARG A 61 11.58 4.59 -6.82
C ARG A 61 10.51 5.65 -6.89
N GLN A 62 10.38 6.49 -5.86
CA GLN A 62 9.40 7.57 -5.84
C GLN A 62 9.66 8.59 -6.96
N ARG A 63 10.93 8.91 -7.24
CA ARG A 63 11.29 9.78 -8.38
C ARG A 63 10.94 9.16 -9.72
N ALA A 64 11.14 7.85 -9.88
CA ALA A 64 10.73 7.13 -11.08
C ALA A 64 9.20 7.16 -11.24
N ARG A 65 8.44 6.84 -10.19
CA ARG A 65 6.96 6.93 -10.16
C ARG A 65 6.45 8.32 -10.51
N ASN A 66 7.00 9.36 -9.86
CA ASN A 66 6.62 10.75 -10.13
C ASN A 66 6.89 11.18 -11.58
N ARG A 67 7.84 10.53 -12.26
CA ARG A 67 8.18 10.77 -13.67
C ARG A 67 7.58 9.74 -14.63
N SER A 68 6.75 8.82 -14.12
CA SER A 68 6.20 7.68 -14.88
C SER A 68 7.28 6.86 -15.62
N LEU A 69 8.45 6.71 -14.99
CA LEU A 69 9.54 5.85 -15.47
C LEU A 69 9.48 4.48 -14.79
N GLN A 70 10.10 3.47 -15.41
CA GLN A 70 10.29 2.16 -14.80
C GLN A 70 10.98 2.29 -13.44
N GLU A 71 10.43 1.63 -12.43
CA GLU A 71 11.02 1.63 -11.09
C GLU A 71 12.39 0.93 -11.12
N PRO A 72 13.43 1.56 -10.55
CA PRO A 72 14.72 0.93 -10.40
C PRO A 72 14.61 -0.26 -9.43
N GLU A 73 15.23 -1.36 -9.83
CA GLU A 73 15.42 -2.54 -9.00
C GLU A 73 16.88 -2.64 -8.58
N TRP A 74 17.13 -3.30 -7.44
CA TRP A 74 18.47 -3.49 -6.90
C TRP A 74 18.65 -4.93 -6.44
N GLY A 75 19.89 -5.39 -6.42
CA GLY A 75 20.23 -6.70 -5.86
C GLY A 75 19.77 -7.83 -6.77
N LEU A 76 19.11 -8.83 -6.19
CA LEU A 76 18.62 -10.00 -6.93
C LEU A 76 17.52 -9.64 -7.95
N GLY A 77 16.80 -8.53 -7.75
CA GLY A 77 15.75 -8.08 -8.68
C GLY A 77 16.29 -7.71 -10.06
N GLU A 78 17.52 -7.19 -10.15
CA GLU A 78 18.11 -6.74 -11.43
C GLU A 78 18.23 -7.87 -12.48
N GLY A 79 18.12 -9.14 -12.07
CA GLY A 79 18.25 -10.30 -12.96
C GLY A 79 19.64 -10.43 -13.58
N ARG A 80 20.63 -9.70 -13.06
CA ARG A 80 22.00 -9.69 -13.55
C ARG A 80 22.81 -10.78 -12.87
N GLU A 81 23.44 -11.62 -13.69
CA GLU A 81 24.40 -12.60 -13.20
C GLU A 81 25.64 -11.89 -12.63
N GLY A 82 25.99 -12.20 -11.38
CA GLY A 82 27.15 -11.60 -10.73
C GLY A 82 27.17 -11.79 -9.21
N VAL A 83 28.21 -11.24 -8.58
CA VAL A 83 28.32 -11.19 -7.10
C VAL A 83 27.82 -9.84 -6.63
N LEU A 84 26.80 -9.84 -5.77
CA LEU A 84 26.33 -8.63 -5.11
C LEU A 84 27.33 -8.22 -4.04
N VAL A 85 28.02 -7.10 -4.26
CA VAL A 85 28.89 -6.49 -3.26
C VAL A 85 28.17 -5.27 -2.72
N GLY A 86 27.89 -5.27 -1.41
CA GLY A 86 27.31 -4.12 -0.74
C GLY A 86 28.21 -2.89 -0.90
N LEU A 87 27.77 -1.90 -1.69
CA LEU A 87 28.51 -0.67 -1.83
C LEU A 87 28.40 0.10 -0.50
N LYS A 88 29.52 0.24 0.22
CA LYS A 88 29.62 1.21 1.31
C LYS A 88 29.68 2.59 0.65
N GLY A 89 28.52 3.08 0.21
CA GLY A 89 28.40 4.34 -0.49
C GLY A 89 28.92 5.47 0.39
N ASP A 90 29.82 6.29 -0.17
CA ASP A 90 30.17 7.60 0.37
C ASP A 90 28.98 8.54 0.11
N THR A 91 27.92 8.39 0.91
CA THR A 91 26.70 9.19 0.82
C THR A 91 26.97 10.55 1.44
N LYS A 92 27.56 11.45 0.65
CA LYS A 92 27.91 12.82 1.08
C LYS A 92 26.71 13.70 1.44
N SER A 93 25.50 13.30 1.06
CA SER A 93 24.26 14.05 1.32
C SER A 93 23.52 13.45 2.51
N GLY A 94 23.40 14.22 3.59
CA GLY A 94 22.72 13.84 4.83
C GLY A 94 21.30 13.30 4.61
N ASP A 95 20.61 13.82 3.61
CA ASP A 95 19.21 13.47 3.30
C ASP A 95 19.02 12.03 2.78
N TYR A 96 20.10 11.34 2.39
CA TYR A 96 20.03 9.93 1.94
C TYR A 96 20.47 8.95 3.02
N HIS A 97 20.82 9.42 4.22
CA HIS A 97 21.14 8.57 5.35
C HIS A 97 19.86 8.18 6.07
N GLY A 98 19.36 6.99 5.76
CA GLY A 98 18.22 6.44 6.48
C GLY A 98 17.80 5.06 5.99
N VAL A 99 16.96 4.43 6.80
CA VAL A 99 16.29 3.17 6.51
C VAL A 99 14.80 3.44 6.57
N VAL A 100 14.07 2.98 5.55
CA VAL A 100 12.61 2.95 5.57
C VAL A 100 12.18 1.62 6.19
N VAL A 101 11.30 1.69 7.16
CA VAL A 101 10.73 0.56 7.87
C VAL A 101 9.25 0.50 7.54
N GLU A 102 8.87 -0.48 6.73
CA GLU A 102 7.47 -0.85 6.57
C GLU A 102 7.11 -1.79 7.72
N MET A 103 6.17 -1.37 8.54
CA MET A 103 5.79 -2.02 9.77
C MET A 103 4.36 -2.53 9.66
N GLU A 104 4.18 -3.85 9.78
CA GLU A 104 2.89 -4.51 9.78
C GLU A 104 2.66 -5.16 11.16
N ILE A 105 1.75 -4.63 11.97
CA ILE A 105 1.33 -5.25 13.24
C ILE A 105 -0.02 -5.95 13.06
N ARG A 106 -0.14 -7.18 13.54
CA ARG A 106 -1.40 -7.91 13.61
C ARG A 106 -2.06 -7.72 14.97
N ARG A 107 -3.28 -7.18 14.97
CA ARG A 107 -4.08 -6.98 16.19
C ARG A 107 -4.74 -8.29 16.60
N ARG A 108 -5.17 -8.36 17.87
CA ARG A 108 -5.94 -9.50 18.40
C ARG A 108 -7.25 -9.75 17.64
N SER A 109 -7.77 -8.76 16.93
CA SER A 109 -8.97 -8.88 16.07
C SER A 109 -8.71 -9.55 14.72
N GLY A 110 -7.46 -9.91 14.40
CA GLY A 110 -7.08 -10.46 13.09
C GLY A 110 -6.81 -9.41 12.01
N ARG A 111 -7.23 -8.15 12.21
CA ARG A 111 -6.87 -7.05 11.30
C ARG A 111 -5.41 -6.64 11.47
N SER A 112 -4.71 -6.44 10.36
CA SER A 112 -3.37 -5.86 10.32
C SER A 112 -3.42 -4.33 10.26
N MET A 113 -2.40 -3.69 10.84
CA MET A 113 -2.13 -2.27 10.74
C MET A 113 -0.75 -2.12 10.10
N ALA A 114 -0.69 -1.46 8.95
CA ALA A 114 0.54 -1.21 8.23
C ALA A 114 0.89 0.28 8.26
N GLU A 115 2.12 0.62 8.62
CA GLU A 115 2.63 2.00 8.65
C GLU A 115 4.07 2.04 8.16
N ASN A 116 4.44 3.11 7.47
CA ASN A 116 5.77 3.29 6.90
C ASN A 116 6.52 4.38 7.64
N PHE A 117 7.69 4.05 8.18
CA PHE A 117 8.52 4.97 8.95
C PHE A 117 9.87 5.18 8.27
N VAL A 118 10.44 6.38 8.43
CA VAL A 118 11.83 6.67 8.08
C VAL A 118 12.64 6.77 9.35
N VAL A 119 13.71 5.99 9.43
CA VAL A 119 14.67 6.00 10.53
C VAL A 119 15.98 6.56 10.01
N SER A 120 16.36 7.74 10.48
CA SER A 120 17.63 8.36 10.13
C SER A 120 18.63 8.24 11.29
N PRO A 121 19.87 7.79 11.05
CA PRO A 121 20.91 7.82 12.06
C PRO A 121 21.29 9.28 12.36
N GLN A 122 21.38 9.64 13.64
CA GLN A 122 21.92 10.94 14.05
C GLN A 122 23.43 10.95 13.83
N VAL A 123 23.88 11.43 12.66
CA VAL A 123 25.31 11.65 12.39
C VAL A 123 25.70 13.00 12.98
N GLY A 124 26.39 13.02 14.13
CA GLY A 124 27.04 14.25 14.60
C GLY A 124 26.99 14.62 16.08
N GLN A 125 26.88 13.69 17.04
CA GLN A 125 27.29 13.98 18.42
C GLN A 125 28.18 12.88 19.02
N SER A 126 29.33 13.34 19.50
CA SER A 126 30.42 12.62 20.13
C SER A 126 29.99 11.48 21.07
N ILE A 127 30.72 10.36 21.03
CA ILE A 127 30.66 9.20 21.94
C ILE A 127 31.21 9.58 23.34
N THR A 128 30.79 10.71 23.87
CA THR A 128 31.22 11.20 25.19
C THR A 128 30.00 11.73 25.92
N THR A 129 29.12 10.82 26.33
CA THR A 129 28.25 10.86 27.52
C THR A 129 27.17 9.79 27.37
N THR A 130 26.87 9.13 28.47
CA THR A 130 26.00 7.96 28.67
C THR A 130 24.51 8.24 28.45
N SER A 131 24.16 8.99 27.41
CA SER A 131 22.77 9.23 27.00
C SER A 131 22.64 8.84 25.54
N ALA A 132 22.10 7.65 25.30
CA ALA A 132 21.79 7.14 23.97
C ALA A 132 20.78 8.07 23.30
N LYS A 133 21.26 9.10 22.59
CA LYS A 133 20.44 9.94 21.74
C LYS A 133 19.99 9.09 20.57
N GLY A 134 18.72 8.69 20.61
CA GLY A 134 18.11 7.76 19.66
C GLY A 134 18.11 8.26 18.22
N SER A 135 17.95 7.32 17.29
CA SER A 135 17.66 7.62 15.88
C SER A 135 16.40 8.48 15.75
N LYS A 136 16.38 9.43 14.81
CA LYS A 136 15.18 10.21 14.52
C LYS A 136 14.24 9.36 13.66
N ILE A 137 13.03 9.14 14.16
CA ILE A 137 11.97 8.37 13.50
C ILE A 137 10.84 9.34 13.15
N PHE A 138 10.34 9.27 11.92
CA PHE A 138 9.21 10.07 11.43
C PHE A 138 8.42 9.26 10.39
N LEU A 139 7.19 9.67 10.08
CA LEU A 139 6.34 8.95 9.13
C LEU A 139 6.87 9.15 7.69
N LEU A 140 6.71 8.17 6.82
CA LEU A 140 7.16 8.27 5.42
C LEU A 140 6.53 9.48 4.71
N SER A 141 5.25 9.76 4.96
CA SER A 141 4.52 10.90 4.37
C SER A 141 5.00 12.28 4.85
N GLU A 142 5.68 12.35 6.01
CA GLU A 142 6.28 13.60 6.50
C GLU A 142 7.60 13.93 5.80
N HIS A 143 8.20 12.97 5.11
CA HIS A 143 9.43 13.19 4.37
C HIS A 143 9.16 14.05 3.13
N PRO A 144 9.96 15.10 2.86
CA PRO A 144 9.67 16.08 1.80
C PRO A 144 9.58 15.50 0.39
N VAL A 145 10.21 14.35 0.13
CA VAL A 145 10.16 13.65 -1.18
C VAL A 145 8.86 12.86 -1.37
N PHE A 146 8.23 12.44 -0.26
CA PHE A 146 7.04 11.57 -0.26
C PHE A 146 5.77 12.30 0.15
N ALA A 147 5.89 13.51 0.71
CA ALA A 147 4.74 14.37 0.96
C ALA A 147 3.99 14.61 -0.36
N SER A 148 2.73 14.18 -0.41
CA SER A 148 1.84 14.52 -1.52
C SER A 148 1.80 16.04 -1.66
N SER A 149 2.06 16.57 -2.85
CA SER A 149 2.05 18.01 -3.12
C SER A 149 0.66 18.65 -3.07
N GLY A 150 -0.29 18.07 -2.33
CA GLY A 150 -1.69 18.48 -2.28
C GLY A 150 -2.45 17.78 -1.16
N GLY A 151 -2.09 18.06 0.10
CA GLY A 151 -2.71 17.39 1.24
C GLY A 151 -2.48 18.06 2.60
N SER A 152 -2.33 19.39 2.66
CA SER A 152 -2.60 20.13 3.89
C SER A 152 -4.11 20.35 4.04
N GLY A 153 -4.87 19.26 4.16
CA GLY A 153 -6.28 19.26 4.51
C GLY A 153 -6.43 18.73 5.93
N ALA A 154 -6.32 19.64 6.89
CA ALA A 154 -6.54 19.35 8.29
C ALA A 154 -7.97 18.83 8.53
N THR A 155 -8.10 18.00 9.56
CA THR A 155 -9.33 17.69 10.28
C THR A 155 -10.31 18.88 10.32
N GLY A 156 -11.49 18.73 9.71
CA GLY A 156 -12.57 19.72 9.78
C GLY A 156 -13.89 19.11 9.34
N PHE A 157 -14.70 18.68 10.31
CA PHE A 157 -16.13 18.52 10.12
C PHE A 157 -16.75 19.91 9.89
N GLY A 158 -17.37 20.14 8.74
CA GLY A 158 -18.03 21.41 8.42
C GLY A 158 -18.70 21.39 7.04
N ASP A 159 -19.97 21.01 7.06
CA ASP A 159 -21.08 21.38 6.16
C ASP A 159 -20.83 22.42 5.04
N GLY A 160 -21.31 22.12 3.83
CA GLY A 160 -21.67 23.14 2.82
C GLY A 160 -21.04 23.01 1.44
N GLU A 161 -21.80 22.38 0.52
CA GLU A 161 -21.85 22.59 -0.94
C GLU A 161 -20.57 22.43 -1.79
N ASP A 162 -20.62 21.43 -2.66
CA ASP A 162 -19.96 21.36 -3.98
C ASP A 162 -18.43 21.58 -4.02
N ASP A 163 -17.67 20.79 -3.28
CA ASP A 163 -16.28 20.50 -3.66
C ASP A 163 -16.27 19.56 -4.87
N GLU A 164 -16.42 20.15 -6.06
CA GLU A 164 -16.07 19.50 -7.32
C GLU A 164 -14.61 19.01 -7.22
N PRO A 165 -14.31 17.74 -7.53
CA PRO A 165 -12.93 17.28 -7.57
C PRO A 165 -12.18 18.16 -8.58
N GLU A 166 -10.98 18.64 -8.21
CA GLU A 166 -10.07 19.39 -9.10
C GLU A 166 -9.62 18.48 -10.26
N SER A 167 -10.52 18.30 -11.22
CA SER A 167 -10.29 17.60 -12.47
C SER A 167 -9.56 18.54 -13.41
N THR A 168 -8.50 18.07 -14.06
CA THR A 168 -7.74 18.85 -15.05
C THR A 168 -8.56 19.19 -16.30
N PHE A 169 -9.78 18.65 -16.37
CA PHE A 169 -10.78 18.91 -17.40
C PHE A 169 -12.10 19.28 -16.71
N ASN A 170 -12.69 20.41 -17.12
CA ASN A 170 -14.00 20.82 -16.64
C ASN A 170 -15.05 19.79 -17.12
N LEU A 171 -15.57 19.00 -16.18
CA LEU A 171 -16.64 18.02 -16.39
C LEU A 171 -18.03 18.68 -16.42
N GLY A 172 -18.13 19.92 -15.95
CA GLY A 172 -19.35 20.72 -16.03
C GLY A 172 -19.74 21.02 -17.48
N LEU A 173 -21.01 20.83 -17.80
CA LEU A 173 -21.57 21.34 -19.04
C LEU A 173 -21.58 22.87 -18.98
N THR A 174 -21.09 23.53 -20.03
CA THR A 174 -21.28 24.97 -20.16
C THR A 174 -22.77 25.29 -20.25
N GLU A 175 -23.19 26.48 -19.80
CA GLU A 175 -24.60 26.90 -19.85
C GLU A 175 -25.21 26.85 -21.26
N LYS A 176 -24.37 26.94 -22.30
CA LYS A 176 -24.78 26.71 -23.68
C LYS A 176 -25.10 25.24 -23.96
N GLN A 177 -24.22 24.31 -23.56
CA GLN A 177 -24.42 22.87 -23.71
C GLN A 177 -25.61 22.35 -22.87
N ARG A 178 -25.82 22.91 -21.68
CA ARG A 178 -26.99 22.59 -20.86
C ARG A 178 -28.29 22.98 -21.56
N ARG A 179 -28.36 24.19 -22.11
CA ARG A 179 -29.52 24.67 -22.87
C ARG A 179 -29.76 23.88 -24.16
N ASP A 180 -28.69 23.51 -24.86
CA ASP A 180 -28.79 22.68 -26.06
C ASP A 180 -29.28 21.26 -25.71
N ARG A 181 -28.86 20.68 -24.59
CA ARG A 181 -29.38 19.39 -24.08
C ARG A 181 -30.87 19.47 -23.72
N GLU A 182 -31.27 20.52 -23.02
CA GLU A 182 -32.67 20.72 -22.60
C GLU A 182 -33.61 21.08 -23.76
N GLY A 183 -33.09 21.67 -24.84
CA GLY A 183 -33.85 22.01 -26.04
C GLY A 183 -33.99 20.86 -27.05
N ILE A 184 -33.31 19.74 -26.85
CA ILE A 184 -33.44 18.56 -27.73
C ILE A 184 -34.72 17.81 -27.36
N VAL A 185 -35.74 17.98 -28.20
CA VAL A 185 -36.99 17.19 -28.12
C VAL A 185 -36.72 15.83 -28.74
N LEU A 186 -36.55 14.82 -27.90
CA LEU A 186 -36.48 13.43 -28.30
C LEU A 186 -37.90 12.90 -28.57
N PRO A 187 -38.15 12.22 -29.71
CA PRO A 187 -39.41 11.52 -29.93
C PRO A 187 -39.69 10.56 -28.76
N TYR A 188 -40.91 10.62 -28.20
CA TYR A 188 -41.41 9.76 -27.11
C TYR A 188 -40.82 10.00 -25.71
N PHE A 189 -39.99 11.01 -25.50
CA PHE A 189 -39.43 11.34 -24.18
C PHE A 189 -40.50 11.84 -23.20
N ASP A 190 -41.44 12.65 -23.68
CA ASP A 190 -42.59 13.14 -22.88
C ASP A 190 -43.49 12.00 -22.37
N ALA A 191 -43.58 10.90 -23.13
CA ALA A 191 -44.35 9.73 -22.73
C ALA A 191 -43.69 8.96 -21.58
N GLN A 192 -42.37 9.10 -21.40
CA GLN A 192 -41.62 8.45 -20.32
C GLN A 192 -41.75 9.21 -19.00
N THR A 193 -41.95 10.53 -19.04
CA THR A 193 -42.17 11.36 -17.84
C THR A 193 -43.60 11.28 -17.30
N ASP A 194 -44.61 11.09 -18.16
CA ASP A 194 -46.02 11.05 -17.74
C ASP A 194 -46.47 9.67 -17.18
N ILE A 195 -45.77 8.59 -17.53
CA ILE A 195 -46.17 7.21 -17.13
C ILE A 195 -45.36 6.70 -15.92
N GLY A 196 -44.23 7.32 -15.59
CA GLY A 196 -43.43 6.99 -14.41
C GLY A 196 -42.63 8.20 -13.96
N ALA A 197 -42.69 8.51 -12.66
CA ALA A 197 -42.07 9.67 -12.04
C ALA A 197 -40.53 9.66 -12.12
N GLY A 198 -39.96 9.82 -13.32
CA GLY A 198 -38.53 9.90 -13.57
C GLY A 198 -37.73 8.61 -13.37
N GLU A 199 -38.37 7.50 -12.97
CA GLU A 199 -37.70 6.22 -12.75
C GLU A 199 -37.62 5.40 -14.04
N GLY A 200 -36.88 5.94 -15.01
CA GLY A 200 -36.60 5.25 -16.26
C GLY A 200 -35.79 3.97 -16.02
N GLY A 201 -36.30 2.84 -16.54
CA GLY A 201 -35.49 1.64 -16.76
C GLY A 201 -35.38 0.67 -15.59
N ARG A 202 -36.45 0.44 -14.81
CA ARG A 202 -36.52 -0.79 -13.99
C ARG A 202 -36.54 -1.99 -14.92
N ILE A 203 -35.38 -2.62 -15.10
CA ILE A 203 -35.27 -3.92 -15.76
C ILE A 203 -35.91 -4.92 -14.80
N LEU A 204 -37.13 -5.32 -15.10
CA LEU A 204 -37.78 -6.43 -14.41
C LEU A 204 -37.16 -7.72 -14.94
N TYR A 205 -36.32 -8.34 -14.12
CA TYR A 205 -35.88 -9.71 -14.37
C TYR A 205 -37.01 -10.67 -14.02
N GLU A 206 -37.49 -11.43 -15.00
CA GLU A 206 -38.42 -12.52 -14.78
C GLU A 206 -37.61 -13.83 -14.79
N MET A 207 -37.47 -14.45 -13.62
CA MET A 207 -36.73 -15.72 -13.49
C MET A 207 -37.32 -16.77 -14.42
N GLY A 208 -36.51 -17.23 -15.37
CA GLY A 208 -36.87 -18.33 -16.25
C GLY A 208 -36.91 -19.65 -15.48
N ARG A 209 -37.78 -20.57 -15.89
CA ARG A 209 -37.87 -21.91 -15.28
C ARG A 209 -36.59 -22.76 -15.45
N GLU A 210 -35.66 -22.30 -16.27
CA GLU A 210 -34.36 -22.92 -16.56
C GLU A 210 -33.22 -22.30 -15.74
N ASP A 211 -33.50 -21.29 -14.92
CA ASP A 211 -32.52 -20.62 -14.06
C ASP A 211 -32.31 -21.48 -12.79
N ASP A 212 -31.10 -22.02 -12.63
CA ASP A 212 -30.69 -22.95 -11.56
C ASP A 212 -30.18 -22.19 -10.32
N PHE A 213 -30.94 -21.18 -9.90
CA PHE A 213 -30.63 -20.38 -8.72
C PHE A 213 -30.51 -21.29 -7.49
N ASP A 214 -29.27 -21.50 -7.02
CA ASP A 214 -28.94 -22.33 -5.87
C ASP A 214 -29.11 -21.48 -4.60
N ASP A 215 -30.16 -21.75 -3.83
CA ASP A 215 -30.49 -21.02 -2.61
C ASP A 215 -29.39 -21.14 -1.51
N GLU A 216 -28.33 -21.94 -1.71
CA GLU A 216 -27.19 -22.09 -0.77
C GLU A 216 -26.05 -21.04 -0.95
N GLU A 217 -26.01 -20.22 -2.01
CA GLU A 217 -24.85 -19.34 -2.26
C GLU A 217 -24.90 -17.96 -1.53
N ASP A 218 -26.05 -17.54 -1.00
CA ASP A 218 -26.28 -16.18 -0.47
C ASP A 218 -26.23 -16.02 1.07
N GLU A 219 -25.65 -16.96 1.82
CA GLU A 219 -25.28 -16.74 3.24
C GLU A 219 -23.81 -16.29 3.40
N ILE A 220 -23.49 -15.04 3.03
CA ILE A 220 -22.28 -14.33 3.49
C ILE A 220 -22.54 -12.90 3.97
#